data_AF-A0A9D4YIC2-F1
#
_entry.id   AF-A0A9D4YIC2-F1
#
_cell.length_a   1.000
_cell.length_b   1.000
_cell.length_c   1.000
_cell.angle_alpha   90.00
_cell.angle_beta   90.00
_cell.angle_gamma   90.00
#
_symmetry.space_group_name_H-M   'P 1'
#
loop_
_entity.id
_entity.type
_entity.pdbx_description
1 polymer ?
#
loop_
_entity_poly.entity_id
_entity_poly.type
_entity_poly.pdbx_seq_one_letter_code
_entity_poly.pdbx_strand_id
1 'polypeptide(L)'
;MLTSLALIASSFVLATSQRTLRRTEKLKETVVDIGEEALGAIGRVMRTTKQIEYLLLPYNPQISTSLNSTTEGLRTNSRVIRRFIDRSEQSFNKATHTSHTAHMVVLGLNLATLIASLVLMLLYWRPGFIIIILCLWMLTSLCWFLTGFDYFLHTFADDACSALEDFEKNPQNSSLGSMLPCINDSFSGKLIAQIGSTIHSFIVELNSNVSVLYELLGIGQENEELIGVMKICNPFSGAPNYTYIPQKCPHDAIRIGDLPKFLARFTCSREETIEKCRKNGRFVPQTSYNMAHAYSRSIQDMLDIYPDLQKLSKCTIVKIKASEIVLHQCKPIRFSTKLLWASMMSLSIIMVVLVFAWVVEALRCWKKPVSTWFRI
;
A
#
# COMPACT_ATOMS: atom_id res chain seq x y z
N MET A 1 33.02 -18.94 -32.89
CA MET A 1 31.90 -19.68 -32.28
C MET A 1 31.69 -19.35 -30.80
N LEU A 2 32.70 -19.46 -29.93
CA LEU A 2 32.54 -19.09 -28.50
C LEU A 2 32.26 -17.59 -28.29
N THR A 3 32.91 -16.72 -29.07
CA THR A 3 32.67 -15.27 -29.06
C THR A 3 31.24 -14.90 -29.47
N SER A 4 30.71 -15.55 -30.51
CA SER A 4 29.31 -15.33 -30.96
C SER A 4 28.30 -15.84 -29.94
N LEU A 5 28.57 -16.96 -29.25
CA LEU A 5 27.73 -17.42 -28.15
C LEU A 5 27.73 -16.45 -26.96
N ALA A 6 28.90 -15.89 -26.62
CA ALA A 6 29.01 -14.89 -25.56
C ALA A 6 28.23 -13.61 -25.88
N LEU A 7 28.21 -13.19 -27.16
CA LEU A 7 27.42 -12.05 -27.63
C LEU A 7 25.91 -12.30 -27.49
N ILE A 8 25.43 -13.46 -27.96
CA ILE A 8 24.02 -13.84 -27.85
C ILE A 8 23.59 -13.92 -26.39
N ALA A 9 24.38 -14.56 -25.54
CA ALA A 9 24.11 -14.66 -24.10
C ALA A 9 24.08 -13.27 -23.43
N SER A 10 25.01 -12.37 -23.80
CA SER A 10 25.05 -10.99 -23.30
C SER A 10 23.79 -10.20 -23.70
N SER A 11 23.33 -10.33 -24.95
CA SER A 11 22.08 -9.70 -25.41
C SER A 11 20.87 -10.24 -24.66
N PHE A 12 20.86 -11.55 -24.36
CA PHE A 12 19.79 -12.17 -23.60
C PHE A 12 19.75 -11.65 -22.16
N VAL A 13 20.89 -11.58 -21.47
CA VAL A 13 21.01 -10.98 -20.12
C VAL A 13 20.50 -9.54 -20.12
N LEU A 14 20.84 -8.74 -21.13
CA LEU A 14 20.38 -7.36 -21.20
C LEU A 14 18.84 -7.28 -21.26
N ALA A 15 18.23 -8.11 -22.10
CA ALA A 15 16.78 -8.16 -22.25
C ALA A 15 16.09 -8.64 -20.96
N THR A 16 16.64 -9.63 -20.28
CA THR A 16 16.10 -10.14 -19.01
C THR A 16 16.26 -9.14 -17.88
N SER A 17 17.39 -8.43 -17.81
CA SER A 17 17.65 -7.37 -16.82
C SER A 17 16.65 -6.22 -16.97
N GLN A 18 16.42 -5.73 -18.19
CA GLN A 18 15.43 -4.69 -18.46
C GLN A 18 14.00 -5.14 -18.11
N ARG A 19 13.67 -6.39 -18.43
CA ARG A 19 12.36 -6.97 -18.09
C ARG A 19 12.16 -7.03 -16.58
N THR A 20 13.17 -7.46 -15.84
CA THR A 20 13.14 -7.53 -14.37
C THR A 20 13.02 -6.14 -13.76
N LEU A 21 13.78 -5.14 -14.25
CA LEU A 21 13.66 -3.75 -13.82
C LEU A 21 12.21 -3.24 -13.92
N ARG A 22 11.60 -3.37 -15.10
CA ARG A 22 10.21 -2.92 -15.33
C ARG A 22 9.21 -3.63 -14.43
N ARG A 23 9.42 -4.92 -14.12
CA ARG A 23 8.52 -5.69 -13.26
C ARG A 23 8.67 -5.31 -11.80
N THR A 24 9.89 -5.11 -11.32
CA THR A 24 10.14 -4.65 -9.95
C THR A 24 9.63 -3.23 -9.74
N GLU A 25 9.71 -2.36 -10.74
CA GLU A 25 9.18 -1.00 -10.67
C GLU A 25 7.64 -0.98 -10.55
N LYS A 26 6.94 -1.83 -11.32
CA LYS A 26 5.49 -2.02 -11.16
C LYS A 26 5.12 -2.57 -9.79
N LEU A 27 5.88 -3.52 -9.25
CA LEU A 27 5.65 -4.03 -7.90
C LEU A 27 5.86 -2.93 -6.84
N LYS A 28 6.90 -2.10 -7.00
CA LYS A 28 7.16 -0.94 -6.13
C LYS A 28 5.96 0.01 -6.14
N GLU A 29 5.46 0.39 -7.31
CA GLU A 29 4.28 1.26 -7.43
C GLU A 29 3.07 0.68 -6.71
N THR A 30 2.79 -0.62 -6.87
CA THR A 30 1.69 -1.28 -6.15
C THR A 30 1.90 -1.23 -4.63
N VAL A 31 3.11 -1.48 -4.12
CA VAL A 31 3.39 -1.44 -2.68
C VAL A 31 3.25 -0.02 -2.11
N VAL A 32 3.69 1.00 -2.84
CA VAL A 32 3.55 2.41 -2.44
C VAL A 32 2.07 2.82 -2.42
N ASP A 33 1.30 2.45 -3.44
CA ASP A 33 -0.15 2.73 -3.55
C ASP A 33 -0.93 2.19 -2.33
N ILE A 34 -0.62 0.97 -1.88
CA ILE A 34 -1.21 0.37 -0.67
C ILE A 34 -1.00 1.26 0.56
N GLY A 35 0.25 1.70 0.73
CA GLY A 35 0.65 2.53 1.84
C GLY A 35 -0.03 3.90 1.81
N GLU A 36 -0.14 4.52 0.63
CA GLU A 36 -0.81 5.80 0.45
C GLU A 36 -2.33 5.71 0.70
N GLU A 37 -2.99 4.65 0.23
CA GLU A 37 -4.42 4.42 0.50
C GLU A 37 -4.68 4.27 2.00
N ALA A 38 -3.84 3.48 2.71
CA ALA A 38 -3.92 3.32 4.15
C ALA A 38 -3.67 4.63 4.91
N LEU A 39 -2.66 5.40 4.52
CA LEU A 39 -2.40 6.73 5.08
C LEU A 39 -3.54 7.71 4.82
N GLY A 40 -4.17 7.64 3.65
CA GLY A 40 -5.34 8.43 3.29
C GLY A 40 -6.54 8.14 4.20
N ALA A 41 -6.84 6.86 4.42
CA ALA A 41 -7.90 6.43 5.34
C ALA A 41 -7.61 6.86 6.79
N ILE A 42 -6.39 6.62 7.29
CA ILE A 42 -5.98 7.06 8.63
C ILE A 42 -6.08 8.59 8.76
N GLY A 43 -5.65 9.33 7.73
CA GLY A 43 -5.71 10.80 7.72
C GLY A 43 -7.12 11.35 7.76
N ARG A 44 -8.09 10.71 7.07
CA ARG A 44 -9.51 11.07 7.15
C ARG A 44 -10.05 10.80 8.56
N VAL A 45 -9.83 9.60 9.11
CA VAL A 45 -10.24 9.25 10.48
C VAL A 45 -9.67 10.23 11.50
N MET A 46 -8.36 10.52 11.46
CA MET A 46 -7.73 11.45 12.40
C MET A 46 -8.34 12.86 12.32
N ARG A 47 -8.55 13.39 11.11
CA ARG A 47 -9.10 14.74 10.92
C ARG A 47 -10.51 14.83 11.51
N THR A 48 -11.35 13.86 11.19
CA THR A 48 -12.73 13.83 11.66
C THR A 48 -12.82 13.59 13.17
N THR A 49 -11.99 12.68 13.72
CA THR A 49 -11.91 12.45 15.17
C THR A 49 -11.52 13.71 15.94
N LYS A 50 -10.56 14.50 15.44
CA LYS A 50 -10.23 15.81 16.05
C LYS A 50 -11.39 16.80 16.00
N GLN A 51 -12.18 16.75 14.93
CA GLN A 51 -13.33 17.62 14.77
C GLN A 51 -14.42 17.27 15.80
N ILE A 52 -14.66 15.97 16.01
CA ILE A 52 -15.55 15.45 17.07
C ILE A 52 -15.03 15.84 18.46
N GLU A 53 -13.72 15.68 18.71
CA GLU A 53 -13.08 16.08 19.97
C GLU A 53 -13.35 17.56 20.29
N TYR A 54 -13.13 18.46 19.32
CA TYR A 54 -13.37 19.89 19.50
C TYR A 54 -14.85 20.20 19.79
N LEU A 55 -15.78 19.54 19.10
CA LEU A 55 -17.22 19.74 19.29
C LEU A 55 -17.71 19.26 20.66
N LEU A 56 -17.17 18.13 21.15
CA LEU A 56 -17.60 17.50 22.39
C LEU A 56 -16.85 18.01 23.62
N LEU A 57 -15.73 18.73 23.46
CA LEU A 57 -14.92 19.24 24.57
C LEU A 57 -15.73 19.96 25.67
N PRO A 58 -16.69 20.85 25.35
CA PRO A 58 -17.47 21.56 26.38
C PRO A 58 -18.52 20.70 27.09
N TYR A 59 -18.88 19.54 26.52
CA TYR A 59 -20.03 18.73 26.96
C TYR A 59 -19.62 17.36 27.53
N ASN A 60 -18.53 16.78 27.02
CA ASN A 60 -18.02 15.49 27.45
C ASN A 60 -16.48 15.45 27.37
N PRO A 61 -15.78 15.95 28.41
CA PRO A 61 -14.32 16.00 28.44
C PRO A 61 -13.67 14.61 28.49
N GLN A 62 -14.38 13.61 29.04
CA GLN A 62 -13.89 12.23 29.11
C GLN A 62 -13.79 11.60 27.71
N ILE A 63 -14.84 11.71 26.90
CA ILE A 63 -14.81 11.26 25.49
C ILE A 63 -13.71 11.99 24.72
N SER A 64 -13.60 13.30 24.90
CA SER A 64 -12.59 14.12 24.23
C SER A 64 -11.16 13.63 24.52
N THR A 65 -10.89 13.24 25.77
CA THR A 65 -9.59 12.68 26.17
C THR A 65 -9.31 11.33 25.48
N SER A 66 -10.31 10.46 25.37
CA SER A 66 -10.19 9.19 24.64
C SER A 66 -9.97 9.37 23.13
N LEU A 67 -10.64 10.35 22.51
CA LEU A 67 -10.47 10.68 21.09
C LEU A 67 -9.07 11.26 20.81
N ASN A 68 -8.55 12.12 21.71
CA ASN A 68 -7.20 12.64 21.61
C ASN A 68 -6.14 11.51 21.69
N SER A 69 -6.28 10.60 22.67
CA SER A 69 -5.39 9.43 22.79
C SER A 69 -5.43 8.54 21.53
N THR A 70 -6.63 8.29 20.99
CA THR A 70 -6.81 7.54 19.74
C THR A 70 -6.12 8.24 18.56
N THR A 71 -6.27 9.55 18.46
CA THR A 71 -5.65 10.36 17.41
C THR A 71 -4.13 10.33 17.49
N GLU A 72 -3.54 10.38 18.69
CA GLU A 72 -2.09 10.29 18.86
C GLU A 72 -1.55 8.88 18.53
N GLY A 73 -2.30 7.83 18.85
CA GLY A 73 -2.02 6.46 18.41
C GLY A 73 -2.00 6.34 16.89
N LEU A 74 -3.04 6.85 16.21
CA LEU A 74 -3.12 6.89 14.74
C LEU A 74 -2.00 7.74 14.12
N ARG A 75 -1.64 8.86 14.75
CA ARG A 75 -0.52 9.71 14.32
C ARG A 75 0.82 8.97 14.42
N THR A 76 1.00 8.17 15.46
CA THR A 76 2.22 7.37 15.63
C THR A 76 2.29 6.25 14.58
N ASN A 77 1.18 5.54 14.34
CA ASN A 77 1.09 4.50 13.32
C ASN A 77 1.29 5.05 11.90
N SER A 78 0.69 6.20 11.57
CA SER A 78 0.89 6.84 10.26
C SER A 78 2.35 7.26 10.04
N ARG A 79 3.06 7.73 11.07
CA ARG A 79 4.51 7.99 10.99
C ARG A 79 5.33 6.71 10.75
N VAL A 80 4.92 5.58 11.29
CA VAL A 80 5.59 4.28 11.05
C VAL A 80 5.36 3.84 9.60
N ILE A 81 4.11 3.89 9.13
CA ILE A 81 3.75 3.53 7.76
C ILE A 81 4.47 4.43 6.74
N ARG A 82 4.46 5.75 6.94
CA ARG A 82 5.16 6.69 6.06
C ARG A 82 6.66 6.39 6.00
N ARG A 83 7.32 6.18 7.15
CA ARG A 83 8.73 5.78 7.18
C ARG A 83 9.00 4.46 6.45
N PHE A 84 8.08 3.51 6.56
CA PHE A 84 8.18 2.24 5.82
C PHE A 84 8.05 2.46 4.31
N ILE A 85 7.11 3.28 3.84
CA ILE A 85 6.94 3.62 2.42
C ILE A 85 8.20 4.31 1.90
N ASP A 86 8.64 5.40 2.54
CA ASP A 86 9.80 6.19 2.10
C ASP A 86 11.06 5.31 2.03
N ARG A 87 11.28 4.47 3.06
CA ARG A 87 12.43 3.56 3.11
C ARG A 87 12.34 2.44 2.07
N SER A 88 11.15 1.90 1.86
CA SER A 88 10.93 0.84 0.87
C SER A 88 11.14 1.38 -0.54
N GLU A 89 10.56 2.54 -0.87
CA GLU A 89 10.72 3.21 -2.16
C GLU A 89 12.20 3.48 -2.44
N GLN A 90 12.92 4.06 -1.48
CA GLN A 90 14.35 4.32 -1.62
C GLN A 90 15.15 3.01 -1.79
N SER A 91 14.82 1.97 -1.05
CA SER A 91 15.47 0.66 -1.12
C SER A 91 15.24 0.00 -2.48
N PHE A 92 13.99 -0.02 -2.96
CA PHE A 92 13.64 -0.53 -4.29
C PHE A 92 14.38 0.24 -5.36
N ASN A 93 14.33 1.57 -5.34
CA ASN A 93 14.98 2.42 -6.35
C ASN A 93 16.49 2.19 -6.38
N LYS A 94 17.14 2.15 -5.21
CA LYS A 94 18.58 1.90 -5.12
C LYS A 94 18.92 0.49 -5.60
N ALA A 95 18.23 -0.55 -5.13
CA ALA A 95 18.52 -1.93 -5.49
C ALA A 95 18.30 -2.21 -6.98
N THR A 96 17.19 -1.75 -7.56
CA THR A 96 16.87 -2.01 -8.98
C THR A 96 17.79 -1.24 -9.92
N HIS A 97 18.03 0.05 -9.68
CA HIS A 97 18.93 0.84 -10.52
C HIS A 97 20.37 0.39 -10.37
N THR A 98 20.84 0.08 -9.15
CA THR A 98 22.20 -0.45 -8.96
C THR A 98 22.37 -1.79 -9.65
N SER A 99 21.41 -2.71 -9.52
CA SER A 99 21.47 -4.01 -10.22
C SER A 99 21.48 -3.83 -11.74
N HIS A 100 20.56 -3.05 -12.30
CA HIS A 100 20.50 -2.83 -13.75
C HIS A 100 21.76 -2.15 -14.28
N THR A 101 22.28 -1.14 -13.57
CA THR A 101 23.52 -0.46 -13.93
C THR A 101 24.72 -1.40 -13.88
N ALA A 102 24.81 -2.26 -12.86
CA ALA A 102 25.87 -3.26 -12.77
C ALA A 102 25.86 -4.20 -13.97
N HIS A 103 24.68 -4.73 -14.35
CA HIS A 103 24.53 -5.56 -15.54
C HIS A 103 24.99 -4.83 -16.81
N MET A 104 24.55 -3.58 -17.01
CA MET A 104 24.94 -2.76 -18.16
C MET A 104 26.46 -2.59 -18.25
N VAL A 105 27.12 -2.28 -17.12
CA VAL A 105 28.58 -2.09 -17.06
C VAL A 105 29.32 -3.38 -17.38
N VAL A 106 28.93 -4.50 -16.78
CA VAL A 106 29.58 -5.81 -17.01
C VAL A 106 29.43 -6.25 -18.46
N LEU A 107 28.24 -6.11 -19.04
CA LEU A 107 27.99 -6.45 -20.44
C LEU A 107 28.77 -5.54 -21.38
N GLY A 108 28.87 -4.24 -21.09
CA GLY A 108 29.65 -3.29 -21.87
C GLY A 108 31.15 -3.62 -21.86
N LEU A 109 31.71 -3.90 -20.68
CA LEU A 109 33.11 -4.32 -20.53
C LEU A 109 33.38 -5.67 -21.20
N ASN A 110 32.44 -6.60 -21.12
CA ASN A 110 32.54 -7.88 -21.82
C ASN A 110 32.61 -7.68 -23.34
N LEU A 111 31.70 -6.90 -23.92
CA LEU A 111 31.69 -6.59 -25.34
C LEU A 111 33.00 -5.91 -25.79
N ALA A 112 33.46 -4.90 -25.04
CA ALA A 112 34.70 -4.20 -25.34
C ALA A 112 35.91 -5.14 -25.32
N THR A 113 35.97 -6.03 -24.32
CA THR A 113 37.04 -7.02 -24.20
C THR A 113 37.01 -8.03 -25.35
N LEU A 114 35.83 -8.49 -25.77
CA LEU A 114 35.69 -9.38 -26.93
C LEU A 114 36.17 -8.72 -28.23
N ILE A 115 35.82 -7.45 -28.46
CA ILE A 115 36.28 -6.68 -29.64
C ILE A 115 37.80 -6.48 -29.59
N ALA A 116 38.34 -6.04 -28.45
CA ALA A 116 39.78 -5.88 -28.27
C ALA A 116 40.54 -7.19 -28.50
N SER A 117 39.97 -8.31 -28.06
CA SER A 117 40.53 -9.64 -28.28
C SER A 117 40.60 -10.01 -29.76
N LEU A 118 39.56 -9.69 -30.54
CA LEU A 118 39.57 -9.91 -32.00
C LEU A 118 40.63 -9.05 -32.70
N VAL A 119 40.75 -7.77 -32.33
CA VAL A 119 41.75 -6.85 -32.91
C VAL A 119 43.18 -7.30 -32.57
N LEU A 120 43.43 -7.69 -31.32
CA LEU A 120 44.75 -8.16 -30.89
C LEU A 120 45.15 -9.49 -31.52
N MET A 121 44.17 -10.35 -31.81
CA MET A 121 44.37 -11.57 -32.60
C MET A 121 44.85 -11.24 -34.02
N LEU A 122 44.29 -10.22 -34.66
CA LEU A 122 44.71 -9.75 -35.98
C LEU A 122 46.11 -9.10 -35.96
N LEU A 123 46.44 -8.37 -34.90
CA LEU A 123 47.70 -7.63 -34.77
C LEU A 123 48.89 -8.51 -34.27
N TYR A 124 48.64 -9.76 -33.87
CA TYR A 124 49.67 -10.70 -33.36
C TYR A 124 50.55 -10.17 -32.22
N TRP A 125 50.01 -9.26 -31.40
CA TRP A 125 50.78 -8.57 -30.35
C TRP A 125 50.83 -9.37 -29.04
N ARG A 126 51.97 -10.03 -28.77
CA ARG A 126 52.15 -10.97 -27.66
C ARG A 126 51.81 -10.46 -26.24
N PRO A 127 52.26 -9.27 -25.77
CA PRO A 127 51.89 -8.79 -24.43
C PRO A 127 50.40 -8.48 -24.29
N GLY A 128 49.71 -8.13 -25.38
CA GLY A 128 48.27 -7.86 -25.38
C GLY A 128 47.43 -9.08 -24.99
N PHE A 129 47.83 -10.29 -25.38
CA PHE A 129 47.13 -11.52 -25.01
C PHE A 129 47.13 -11.77 -23.50
N ILE A 130 48.23 -11.47 -22.81
CA ILE A 130 48.32 -11.65 -21.35
C ILE A 130 47.35 -10.70 -20.64
N ILE A 131 47.31 -9.44 -21.07
CA ILE A 131 46.41 -8.42 -20.51
C ILE A 131 44.94 -8.83 -20.72
N ILE A 132 44.57 -9.28 -21.92
CA ILE A 132 43.21 -9.76 -22.22
C ILE A 132 42.82 -10.91 -21.29
N ILE A 133 43.70 -11.91 -21.12
CA ILE A 133 43.39 -13.09 -20.30
C ILE A 133 43.11 -12.66 -18.85
N LEU A 134 43.89 -11.72 -18.30
CA LEU A 134 43.65 -11.17 -16.97
C LEU A 134 42.31 -10.42 -16.90
N CYS A 135 41.99 -9.58 -17.89
CA CYS A 135 40.70 -8.88 -17.95
C CYS A 135 39.51 -9.86 -18.04
N LEU A 136 39.61 -10.90 -18.86
CA LEU A 136 38.57 -11.93 -19.00
C LEU A 136 38.35 -12.71 -17.70
N TRP A 137 39.41 -13.01 -16.93
CA TRP A 137 39.29 -13.62 -15.60
C TRP A 137 38.57 -12.70 -14.60
N MET A 138 38.92 -11.42 -14.58
CA MET A 138 38.25 -10.44 -13.71
C MET A 138 36.76 -10.30 -14.05
N LEU A 139 36.43 -10.22 -15.35
CA LEU A 139 35.04 -10.18 -15.81
C LEU A 139 34.27 -11.45 -15.48
N THR A 140 34.92 -12.61 -15.61
CA THR A 140 34.31 -13.89 -15.26
C THR A 140 33.96 -13.95 -13.77
N SER A 141 34.88 -13.53 -12.90
CA SER A 141 34.63 -13.41 -11.45
C SER A 141 33.44 -12.51 -11.15
N LEU A 142 33.35 -11.36 -11.83
CA LEU A 142 32.24 -10.43 -11.65
C LEU A 142 30.89 -10.98 -12.16
N CYS A 143 30.89 -11.74 -13.27
CA CYS A 143 29.70 -12.42 -13.77
C CYS A 143 29.18 -13.47 -12.77
N TRP A 144 30.08 -14.23 -12.15
CA TRP A 144 29.74 -15.18 -11.08
C TRP A 144 29.15 -14.49 -9.86
N PHE A 145 29.73 -13.36 -9.44
CA PHE A 145 29.20 -12.55 -8.35
C PHE A 145 27.77 -12.06 -8.64
N LEU A 146 27.54 -11.49 -9.83
CA LEU A 146 26.19 -11.04 -10.24
C LEU A 146 25.20 -12.21 -10.33
N THR A 147 25.64 -13.38 -10.81
CA THR A 147 24.80 -14.58 -10.84
C THR A 147 24.34 -14.97 -9.44
N GLY A 148 25.23 -14.91 -8.43
CA GLY A 148 24.87 -15.15 -7.04
C GLY A 148 23.87 -14.13 -6.49
N PHE A 149 24.05 -12.85 -6.84
CA PHE A 149 23.12 -11.79 -6.46
C PHE A 149 21.74 -11.97 -7.10
N ASP A 150 21.67 -12.31 -8.39
CA ASP A 150 20.40 -12.55 -9.08
C ASP A 150 19.67 -13.80 -8.55
N TYR A 151 20.43 -14.83 -8.18
CA TYR A 151 19.88 -16.00 -7.51
C TYR A 151 19.27 -15.62 -6.16
N PHE A 152 19.96 -14.79 -5.36
CA PHE A 152 19.41 -14.26 -4.11
C PHE A 152 18.12 -13.47 -4.35
N LEU A 153 18.06 -12.60 -5.38
CA LEU A 153 16.84 -11.86 -5.72
C LEU A 153 15.69 -12.78 -6.14
N HIS A 154 15.99 -13.84 -6.88
CA HIS A 154 14.99 -14.84 -7.24
C HIS A 154 14.42 -15.54 -6.00
N THR A 155 15.27 -16.04 -5.11
CA THR A 155 14.85 -16.70 -3.87
C THR A 155 14.06 -15.74 -2.97
N PHE A 156 14.53 -14.51 -2.79
CA PHE A 156 13.83 -13.50 -2.01
C PHE A 156 12.44 -13.20 -2.58
N ALA A 157 12.32 -13.04 -3.90
CA ALA A 157 11.03 -12.81 -4.55
C ALA A 157 10.09 -14.03 -4.42
N ASP A 158 10.65 -15.24 -4.49
CA ASP A 158 9.90 -16.48 -4.32
C ASP A 158 9.35 -16.62 -2.91
N ASP A 159 10.20 -16.40 -1.89
CA ASP A 159 9.84 -16.42 -0.47
C ASP A 159 8.82 -15.34 -0.12
N ALA A 160 9.03 -14.10 -0.59
CA ALA A 160 8.10 -12.99 -0.36
C ALA A 160 6.72 -13.27 -0.98
N CYS A 161 6.68 -13.84 -2.18
CA CYS A 161 5.43 -14.21 -2.82
C CYS A 161 4.75 -15.41 -2.15
N SER A 162 5.50 -16.40 -1.68
CA SER A 162 4.95 -17.52 -0.90
C SER A 162 4.36 -17.02 0.42
N ALA A 163 5.03 -16.09 1.10
CA ALA A 163 4.51 -15.48 2.32
C ALA A 163 3.22 -14.68 2.09
N LEU A 164 3.11 -13.99 0.94
CA LEU A 164 1.88 -13.28 0.55
C LEU A 164 0.74 -14.24 0.17
N GLU A 165 1.03 -15.33 -0.54
CA GLU A 165 0.06 -16.40 -0.85
C GLU A 165 -0.45 -17.08 0.43
N ASP A 166 0.44 -17.34 1.39
CA ASP A 166 0.08 -17.90 2.70
C ASP A 166 -0.74 -16.92 3.52
N PHE A 167 -0.43 -15.62 3.45
CA PHE A 167 -1.22 -14.57 4.07
C PHE A 167 -2.62 -14.45 3.47
N GLU A 168 -2.76 -14.59 2.14
CA GLU A 168 -4.06 -14.58 1.48
C GLU A 168 -4.95 -15.74 1.95
N LYS A 169 -4.37 -16.96 2.07
CA LYS A 169 -5.10 -18.14 2.53
C LYS A 169 -5.43 -18.09 4.02
N ASN A 170 -4.45 -17.69 4.84
CA ASN A 170 -4.53 -17.72 6.30
C ASN A 170 -3.90 -16.45 6.89
N PRO A 171 -4.62 -15.31 6.88
CA PRO A 171 -4.07 -14.03 7.33
C PRO A 171 -3.72 -14.00 8.82
N GLN A 172 -4.25 -14.92 9.63
CA GLN A 172 -3.98 -15.02 11.08
C GLN A 172 -2.86 -16.01 11.44
N ASN A 173 -2.66 -17.06 10.64
CA ASN A 173 -1.71 -18.13 10.94
C ASN A 173 -0.48 -18.09 10.00
N SER A 174 -0.26 -16.97 9.31
CA SER A 174 0.86 -16.77 8.40
C SER A 174 1.99 -15.96 9.06
N SER A 175 3.20 -16.13 8.54
CA SER A 175 4.38 -15.35 8.96
C SER A 175 4.20 -13.84 8.77
N LEU A 176 3.52 -13.43 7.71
CA LEU A 176 3.19 -12.03 7.46
C LEU A 176 2.06 -11.52 8.36
N GLY A 177 1.09 -12.39 8.67
CA GLY A 177 -0.02 -12.11 9.57
C GLY A 177 0.41 -11.77 10.99
N SER A 178 1.42 -12.48 11.52
CA SER A 178 1.96 -12.22 12.86
C SER A 178 2.80 -10.94 12.94
N MET A 179 3.30 -10.44 11.81
CA MET A 179 4.08 -9.20 11.73
C MET A 179 3.23 -7.95 11.47
N LEU A 180 2.07 -8.12 10.82
CA LEU A 180 1.15 -7.03 10.56
C LEU A 180 0.26 -6.79 11.80
N PRO A 181 0.02 -5.52 12.20
CA PRO A 181 -0.88 -5.19 13.31
C PRO A 181 -2.36 -5.32 12.87
N CYS A 182 -2.70 -6.42 12.21
CA CYS A 182 -4.06 -6.74 11.81
C CYS A 182 -4.76 -7.41 12.97
N ILE A 183 -5.69 -6.67 13.55
CA ILE A 183 -6.54 -7.15 14.64
C ILE A 183 -7.31 -8.38 14.15
N ASN A 184 -7.45 -9.40 15.01
CA ASN A 184 -8.27 -10.59 14.75
C ASN A 184 -9.65 -10.18 14.21
N ASP A 185 -10.08 -10.79 13.10
CA ASP A 185 -11.36 -10.46 12.45
C ASP A 185 -12.55 -10.58 13.43
N SER A 186 -12.47 -11.48 14.40
CA SER A 186 -13.46 -11.63 15.46
C SER A 186 -13.52 -10.45 16.44
N PHE A 187 -12.38 -9.89 16.84
CA PHE A 187 -12.32 -8.74 17.75
C PHE A 187 -12.67 -7.45 17.00
N SER A 188 -12.10 -7.28 15.81
CA SER A 188 -12.39 -6.16 14.90
C SER A 188 -13.88 -6.09 14.54
N GLY A 189 -14.48 -7.23 14.19
CA GLY A 189 -15.91 -7.35 13.92
C GLY A 189 -16.77 -6.96 15.13
N LYS A 190 -16.42 -7.41 16.34
CA LYS A 190 -17.11 -7.03 17.58
C LYS A 190 -17.01 -5.53 17.86
N LEU A 191 -15.83 -4.93 17.69
CA LEU A 191 -15.63 -3.49 17.92
C LEU A 191 -16.48 -2.65 16.95
N ILE A 192 -16.42 -2.96 15.66
CA ILE A 192 -17.22 -2.28 14.63
C ILE A 192 -18.71 -2.47 14.85
N ALA A 193 -19.14 -3.67 15.25
CA ALA A 193 -20.53 -3.96 15.59
C ALA A 193 -20.99 -3.19 16.83
N GLN A 194 -20.13 -3.04 17.85
CA GLN A 194 -20.42 -2.27 19.05
C GLN A 194 -20.56 -0.76 18.76
N ILE A 195 -19.71 -0.21 17.88
CA ILE A 195 -19.87 1.17 17.40
C ILE A 195 -21.19 1.30 16.65
N GLY A 196 -21.49 0.35 15.74
CA GLY A 196 -22.74 0.33 14.98
C GLY A 196 -23.98 0.23 15.87
N SER A 197 -23.96 -0.63 16.90
CA SER A 197 -25.06 -0.79 17.85
C SER A 197 -25.28 0.48 18.68
N THR A 198 -24.20 1.15 19.09
CA THR A 198 -24.28 2.39 19.86
C THR A 198 -24.94 3.50 19.05
N ILE A 199 -24.52 3.68 17.79
CA ILE A 199 -25.13 4.68 16.90
C ILE A 199 -26.57 4.30 16.58
N HIS A 200 -26.85 3.02 16.31
CA HIS A 200 -28.20 2.53 16.06
C HIS A 200 -29.14 2.84 17.22
N SER A 201 -28.77 2.48 18.45
CA SER A 201 -29.57 2.73 19.65
C SER A 201 -29.80 4.22 19.87
N PHE A 202 -28.75 5.05 19.68
CA PHE A 202 -28.90 6.50 19.78
C PHE A 202 -29.92 7.05 18.78
N ILE A 203 -29.88 6.63 17.52
CA ILE A 203 -30.83 7.10 16.50
C ILE A 203 -32.26 6.61 16.80
N VAL A 204 -32.41 5.39 17.32
CA VAL A 204 -33.73 4.86 17.72
C VAL A 204 -34.33 5.67 18.86
N GLU A 205 -33.57 5.93 19.93
CA GLU A 205 -34.01 6.75 21.07
C GLU A 205 -34.31 8.19 20.65
N LEU A 206 -33.49 8.73 19.76
CA LEU A 206 -33.70 10.08 19.27
C LEU A 206 -34.97 10.17 18.40
N ASN A 207 -35.24 9.18 17.55
CA ASN A 207 -36.48 9.11 16.78
C ASN A 207 -37.73 8.98 17.67
N SER A 208 -37.67 8.26 18.80
CA SER A 208 -38.79 8.21 19.73
C SER A 208 -39.06 9.58 20.37
N ASN A 209 -38.01 10.30 20.79
CA ASN A 209 -38.17 11.62 21.41
C ASN A 209 -38.65 12.69 20.41
N VAL A 210 -38.16 12.63 19.17
CA VAL A 210 -38.60 13.52 18.09
C VAL A 210 -40.07 13.26 17.73
N SER A 211 -40.53 12.01 17.76
CA SER A 211 -41.94 11.68 17.51
C SER A 211 -42.86 12.34 18.55
N VAL A 212 -42.50 12.27 19.84
CA VAL A 212 -43.23 12.96 20.93
C VAL A 212 -43.25 14.48 20.72
N LEU A 213 -42.16 15.06 20.24
CA LEU A 213 -42.11 16.50 19.95
C LEU A 213 -43.05 16.90 18.81
N TYR A 214 -43.14 16.09 17.75
CA TYR A 214 -44.07 16.34 16.64
C TYR A 214 -45.54 16.25 17.08
N GLU A 215 -45.87 15.26 17.91
CA GLU A 215 -47.20 15.13 18.52
C GLU A 215 -47.57 16.37 19.34
N LEU A 216 -46.64 16.87 20.17
CA LEU A 216 -46.85 18.09 20.97
C LEU A 216 -47.05 19.36 20.10
N LEU A 217 -46.47 19.38 18.91
CA LEU A 217 -46.59 20.49 17.96
C LEU A 217 -47.80 20.36 17.03
N GLY A 218 -48.58 19.28 17.13
CA GLY A 218 -49.70 19.00 16.22
C GLY A 218 -49.28 18.70 14.78
N ILE A 219 -48.00 18.38 14.55
CA ILE A 219 -47.45 18.08 13.23
C ILE A 219 -47.58 16.57 13.00
N GLY A 220 -48.49 16.14 12.11
CA GLY A 220 -48.62 14.73 11.70
C GLY A 220 -49.97 14.05 11.98
N GLN A 221 -50.97 14.80 12.45
CA GLN A 221 -52.26 14.22 12.86
C GLN A 221 -53.12 13.68 11.70
N GLU A 222 -52.76 13.93 10.44
CA GLU A 222 -53.58 13.57 9.28
C GLU A 222 -52.98 12.51 8.34
N ASN A 223 -51.67 12.18 8.42
CA ASN A 223 -51.04 11.22 7.50
C ASN A 223 -49.88 10.43 8.16
N GLU A 224 -50.12 9.15 8.50
CA GLU A 224 -49.12 8.20 9.03
C GLU A 224 -47.87 8.07 8.12
N GLU A 225 -48.05 8.25 6.81
CA GLU A 225 -46.99 8.18 5.80
C GLU A 225 -45.99 9.36 5.94
N LEU A 226 -46.46 10.54 6.34
CA LEU A 226 -45.62 11.73 6.54
C LEU A 226 -44.74 11.63 7.81
N ILE A 227 -45.22 10.89 8.82
CA ILE A 227 -44.47 10.61 10.05
C ILE A 227 -43.27 9.69 9.76
N GLY A 228 -43.39 8.80 8.77
CA GLY A 228 -42.28 7.97 8.28
C GLY A 228 -41.15 8.80 7.66
N VAL A 229 -41.51 9.86 6.91
CA VAL A 229 -40.57 10.76 6.22
C VAL A 229 -39.83 11.70 7.18
N MET A 230 -40.42 12.03 8.33
CA MET A 230 -39.80 12.91 9.34
C MET A 230 -38.82 12.21 10.30
N LYS A 231 -38.57 10.91 10.14
CA LYS A 231 -37.61 10.18 10.99
C LYS A 231 -36.18 10.40 10.51
N ILE A 232 -35.27 10.47 11.47
CA ILE A 232 -33.84 10.52 11.21
C ILE A 232 -33.39 9.16 10.72
N CYS A 233 -32.65 9.16 9.61
CA CYS A 233 -32.24 7.90 9.03
C CYS A 233 -31.29 7.15 9.95
N ASN A 234 -31.60 5.87 10.17
CA ASN A 234 -30.70 4.91 10.76
C ASN A 234 -30.08 4.02 9.67
N PRO A 235 -28.79 4.20 9.33
CA PRO A 235 -28.12 3.41 8.32
C PRO A 235 -27.71 2.02 8.81
N PHE A 236 -28.07 1.60 10.03
CA PHE A 236 -27.71 0.29 10.58
C PHE A 236 -28.90 -0.66 10.62
N SER A 237 -28.64 -1.94 10.36
CA SER A 237 -29.61 -3.00 10.66
C SER A 237 -29.90 -3.09 12.16
N GLY A 238 -31.01 -3.74 12.53
CA GLY A 238 -31.26 -4.11 13.92
C GLY A 238 -30.30 -5.19 14.42
N ALA A 239 -30.50 -5.56 15.69
CA ALA A 239 -29.83 -6.70 16.31
C ALA A 239 -30.02 -7.98 15.46
N PRO A 240 -29.03 -8.91 15.46
CA PRO A 240 -27.80 -8.91 16.28
C PRO A 240 -26.57 -8.29 15.59
N ASN A 241 -26.60 -8.09 14.27
CA ASN A 241 -25.39 -7.84 13.48
C ASN A 241 -25.05 -6.35 13.27
N TYR A 242 -26.01 -5.44 13.46
CA TYR A 242 -25.85 -3.98 13.29
C TYR A 242 -25.04 -3.59 12.04
N THR A 243 -25.38 -4.20 10.91
CA THR A 243 -24.66 -4.03 9.65
C THR A 243 -24.96 -2.65 9.07
N TYR A 244 -23.91 -1.95 8.62
CA TYR A 244 -24.03 -0.65 7.98
C TYR A 244 -24.53 -0.80 6.53
N ILE A 245 -25.71 -0.28 6.27
CA ILE A 245 -26.46 -0.34 5.00
C ILE A 245 -26.96 1.08 4.69
N PRO A 246 -26.08 1.98 4.18
CA PRO A 246 -26.46 3.36 3.93
C PRO A 246 -27.56 3.50 2.87
N GLN A 247 -27.72 2.51 1.97
CA GLN A 247 -28.78 2.49 0.96
C GLN A 247 -30.18 2.29 1.55
N LYS A 248 -30.29 1.88 2.82
CA LYS A 248 -31.57 1.77 3.51
C LYS A 248 -32.18 3.14 3.82
N CYS A 249 -31.37 4.20 3.80
CA CYS A 249 -31.83 5.57 3.95
C CYS A 249 -32.49 6.07 2.66
N PRO A 250 -33.79 6.42 2.68
CA PRO A 250 -34.42 7.17 1.60
C PRO A 250 -33.68 8.47 1.32
N HIS A 251 -33.72 8.95 0.08
CA HIS A 251 -33.06 10.21 -0.32
C HIS A 251 -33.65 11.45 0.38
N ASP A 252 -34.92 11.36 0.78
CA ASP A 252 -35.70 12.37 1.49
C ASP A 252 -35.65 12.25 3.02
N ALA A 253 -34.99 11.21 3.55
CA ALA A 253 -34.86 11.03 4.99
C ALA A 253 -33.91 12.05 5.63
N ILE A 254 -34.24 12.46 6.86
CA ILE A 254 -33.46 13.46 7.60
C ILE A 254 -32.13 12.84 8.03
N ARG A 255 -31.01 13.47 7.64
CA ARG A 255 -29.69 13.08 8.15
C ARG A 255 -29.55 13.55 9.58
N ILE A 256 -28.87 12.78 10.42
CA ILE A 256 -28.67 13.16 11.82
C ILE A 256 -27.99 14.53 11.95
N GLY A 257 -27.05 14.86 11.05
CA GLY A 257 -26.39 16.17 11.01
C GLY A 257 -27.30 17.36 10.64
N ASP A 258 -28.49 17.10 10.09
CA ASP A 258 -29.46 18.14 9.71
C ASP A 258 -30.49 18.42 10.82
N LEU A 259 -30.57 17.56 11.85
CA LEU A 259 -31.44 17.75 13.01
C LEU A 259 -31.33 19.14 13.66
N PRO A 260 -30.12 19.72 13.86
CA PRO A 260 -30.00 21.03 14.48
C PRO A 260 -30.65 22.13 13.63
N LYS A 261 -30.67 22.01 12.31
CA LYS A 261 -31.33 22.98 11.43
C LYS A 261 -32.84 23.03 11.68
N PHE A 262 -33.44 21.89 12.02
CA PHE A 262 -34.84 21.82 12.43
C PHE A 262 -35.05 22.43 13.83
N LEU A 263 -34.21 22.04 14.80
CA LEU A 263 -34.28 22.55 16.17
C LEU A 263 -34.09 24.07 16.26
N ALA A 264 -33.29 24.66 15.37
CA ALA A 264 -33.04 26.10 15.32
C ALA A 264 -34.32 26.95 15.23
N ARG A 265 -35.40 26.42 14.64
CA ARG A 265 -36.69 27.12 14.52
C ARG A 265 -37.40 27.29 15.86
N PHE A 266 -37.10 26.41 16.82
CA PHE A 266 -37.68 26.40 18.16
C PHE A 266 -36.72 26.95 19.22
N THR A 267 -35.51 27.37 18.83
CA THR A 267 -34.48 27.87 19.73
C THR A 267 -34.71 29.33 20.10
N CYS A 268 -34.69 29.61 21.40
CA CYS A 268 -34.71 30.96 21.95
C CYS A 268 -33.30 31.56 21.98
N SER A 269 -33.11 32.74 21.37
CA SER A 269 -31.83 33.43 21.39
C SER A 269 -31.52 33.97 22.78
N ARG A 270 -30.23 34.10 23.12
CA ARG A 270 -29.76 34.56 24.44
C ARG A 270 -30.15 36.02 24.74
N GLU A 271 -30.44 36.80 23.70
CA GLU A 271 -30.83 38.21 23.77
C GLU A 271 -32.34 38.41 23.94
N GLU A 272 -33.15 37.35 23.76
CA GLU A 272 -34.61 37.42 23.87
C GLU A 272 -35.07 37.02 25.27
N THR A 273 -36.11 37.70 25.78
CA THR A 273 -36.74 37.29 27.04
C THR A 273 -37.52 35.99 26.84
N ILE A 274 -37.62 35.18 27.90
CA ILE A 274 -38.33 33.90 27.88
C ILE A 274 -39.79 34.11 27.46
N GLU A 275 -40.45 35.20 27.89
CA GLU A 275 -41.82 35.50 27.48
C GLU A 275 -41.95 35.77 25.98
N LYS A 276 -40.97 36.48 25.38
CA LYS A 276 -40.97 36.78 23.94
C LYS A 276 -40.74 35.53 23.10
N CYS A 277 -39.81 34.67 23.53
CA CYS A 277 -39.58 33.38 22.91
C CYS A 277 -40.82 32.48 22.96
N ARG A 278 -41.47 32.40 24.13
CA ARG A 278 -42.67 31.58 24.30
C ARG A 278 -43.83 32.07 23.42
N LYS A 279 -44.01 33.38 23.29
CA LYS A 279 -44.99 33.98 22.36
C LYS A 279 -44.72 33.62 20.89
N ASN A 280 -43.45 33.48 20.53
CA ASN A 280 -43.03 33.11 19.17
C ASN A 280 -42.93 31.59 18.96
N GLY A 281 -43.43 30.77 19.90
CA GLY A 281 -43.37 29.31 19.81
C GLY A 281 -41.97 28.71 19.99
N ARG A 282 -41.01 29.48 20.53
CA ARG A 282 -39.63 29.06 20.79
C ARG A 282 -39.48 28.66 22.26
N PHE A 283 -39.06 27.43 22.51
CA PHE A 283 -38.97 26.85 23.85
C PHE A 283 -37.65 26.12 24.12
N VAL A 284 -36.80 25.91 23.10
CA VAL A 284 -35.49 25.26 23.26
C VAL A 284 -34.46 26.31 23.71
N PRO A 285 -33.79 26.14 24.87
CA PRO A 285 -32.72 27.05 25.28
C PRO A 285 -31.52 26.97 24.34
N GLN A 286 -30.81 28.08 24.14
CA GLN A 286 -29.60 28.14 23.30
C GLN A 286 -28.52 27.13 23.74
N THR A 287 -28.38 26.87 25.04
CA THR A 287 -27.41 25.89 25.58
C THR A 287 -27.76 24.45 25.15
N SER A 288 -29.03 24.06 25.28
CA SER A 288 -29.53 22.76 24.83
C SER A 288 -29.40 22.61 23.31
N TYR A 289 -29.66 23.67 22.54
CA TYR A 289 -29.44 23.69 21.10
C TYR A 289 -27.97 23.46 20.74
N ASN A 290 -27.04 24.18 21.37
CA ASN A 290 -25.61 24.04 21.08
C ASN A 290 -25.10 22.62 21.42
N MET A 291 -25.60 22.03 22.51
CA MET A 291 -25.31 20.64 22.88
C MET A 291 -25.87 19.65 21.86
N ALA A 292 -27.14 19.79 21.47
CA ALA A 292 -27.76 18.94 20.45
C ALA A 292 -27.03 19.05 19.11
N HIS A 293 -26.61 20.25 18.72
CA HIS A 293 -25.79 20.49 17.53
C HIS A 293 -24.45 19.75 17.60
N ALA A 294 -23.74 19.84 18.73
CA ALA A 294 -22.46 19.17 18.91
C ALA A 294 -22.58 17.64 18.79
N TYR A 295 -23.57 17.02 19.46
CA TYR A 295 -23.78 15.57 19.39
C TYR A 295 -24.25 15.11 18.02
N SER A 296 -25.22 15.81 17.43
CA SER A 296 -25.72 15.51 16.08
C SER A 296 -24.59 15.55 15.04
N ARG A 297 -23.78 16.61 15.06
CA ARG A 297 -22.66 16.76 14.13
C ARG A 297 -21.59 15.70 14.38
N SER A 298 -21.29 15.39 15.64
CA SER A 298 -20.32 14.35 16.01
C SER A 298 -20.71 12.97 15.52
N ILE A 299 -22.00 12.63 15.56
CA ILE A 299 -22.48 11.33 15.07
C ILE A 299 -22.49 11.30 13.54
N GLN A 300 -22.83 12.42 12.87
CA GLN A 300 -22.66 12.51 11.43
C GLN A 300 -21.19 12.31 11.02
N ASP A 301 -20.28 12.99 11.72
CA ASP A 301 -18.84 12.86 11.49
C ASP A 301 -18.38 11.40 11.70
N MET A 302 -18.87 10.70 12.73
CA MET A 302 -18.62 9.27 12.93
C MET A 302 -19.18 8.39 11.80
N LEU A 303 -20.38 8.69 11.29
CA LEU A 303 -20.98 7.98 10.16
C LEU A 303 -20.15 8.17 8.88
N ASP A 304 -19.63 9.37 8.65
CA ASP A 304 -18.84 9.71 7.46
C ASP A 304 -17.52 8.93 7.41
N ILE A 305 -16.90 8.65 8.56
CA ILE A 305 -15.66 7.85 8.66
C ILE A 305 -15.89 6.37 8.95
N TYR A 306 -17.12 5.94 9.20
CA TYR A 306 -17.43 4.55 9.54
C TYR A 306 -16.91 3.55 8.48
N PRO A 307 -17.02 3.79 7.16
CA PRO A 307 -16.43 2.91 6.15
C PRO A 307 -14.90 2.83 6.23
N ASP A 308 -14.22 3.93 6.53
CA ASP A 308 -12.76 3.94 6.71
C ASP A 308 -12.35 3.16 7.96
N LEU A 309 -13.09 3.30 9.07
CA LEU A 309 -12.89 2.52 10.29
C LEU A 309 -13.08 1.02 10.02
N GLN A 310 -14.10 0.64 9.24
CA GLN A 310 -14.30 -0.76 8.83
C GLN A 310 -13.14 -1.29 8.00
N LYS A 311 -12.67 -0.52 7.01
CA LYS A 311 -11.54 -0.91 6.15
C LYS A 311 -10.25 -1.08 6.94
N LEU A 312 -9.93 -0.14 7.85
CA LEU A 312 -8.73 -0.17 8.69
C LEU A 312 -8.78 -1.29 9.73
N SER A 313 -9.90 -1.43 10.44
CA SER A 313 -10.04 -2.44 11.51
C SER A 313 -9.95 -3.87 10.99
N LYS A 314 -10.51 -4.16 9.81
CA LYS A 314 -10.46 -5.51 9.19
C LYS A 314 -9.20 -5.76 8.36
N CYS A 315 -8.28 -4.79 8.31
CA CYS A 315 -7.13 -4.79 7.38
C CYS A 315 -7.55 -5.04 5.92
N THR A 316 -8.74 -4.57 5.51
CA THR A 316 -9.30 -4.89 4.19
C THR A 316 -8.43 -4.30 3.08
N ILE A 317 -7.85 -3.11 3.29
CA ILE A 317 -6.93 -2.46 2.35
C ILE A 317 -5.73 -3.37 2.07
N VAL A 318 -5.08 -3.87 3.13
CA VAL A 318 -3.92 -4.76 3.03
C VAL A 318 -4.31 -6.09 2.40
N LYS A 319 -5.43 -6.70 2.81
CA LYS A 319 -5.90 -8.00 2.26
C LYS A 319 -6.21 -7.93 0.77
N ILE A 320 -7.01 -6.96 0.33
CA ILE A 320 -7.40 -6.80 -1.09
C ILE A 320 -6.15 -6.61 -1.95
N LYS A 321 -5.26 -5.73 -1.52
CA LYS A 321 -4.08 -5.38 -2.30
C LYS A 321 -2.98 -6.45 -2.25
N ALA A 322 -2.86 -7.19 -1.15
CA ALA A 322 -2.01 -8.39 -1.10
C ALA A 322 -2.49 -9.44 -2.12
N SER A 323 -3.80 -9.67 -2.21
CA SER A 323 -4.39 -10.54 -3.24
C SER A 323 -4.12 -10.02 -4.65
N GLU A 324 -4.21 -8.69 -4.87
CA GLU A 324 -3.84 -8.08 -6.16
C GLU A 324 -2.36 -8.35 -6.53
N ILE A 325 -1.44 -8.20 -5.56
CA ILE A 325 0.00 -8.50 -5.74
C ILE A 325 0.22 -9.97 -6.07
N VAL A 326 -0.40 -10.89 -5.31
CA VAL A 326 -0.28 -12.33 -5.53
C VAL A 326 -0.77 -12.69 -6.93
N LEU A 327 -1.94 -12.20 -7.31
CA LEU A 327 -2.58 -12.54 -8.58
C LEU A 327 -1.83 -11.97 -9.78
N HIS A 328 -1.39 -10.71 -9.71
CA HIS A 328 -0.89 -9.98 -10.89
C HIS A 328 0.63 -9.78 -10.93
N GLN A 329 1.31 -9.73 -9.78
CA GLN A 329 2.75 -9.38 -9.71
C GLN A 329 3.65 -10.55 -9.35
N CYS A 330 3.19 -11.51 -8.55
CA CYS A 330 4.04 -12.60 -8.08
C CYS A 330 4.49 -13.56 -9.19
N LYS A 331 3.57 -14.02 -10.04
CA LYS A 331 3.92 -14.88 -11.19
C LYS A 331 4.92 -14.21 -12.16
N PRO A 332 4.70 -12.95 -12.64
CA PRO A 332 5.65 -12.34 -13.55
C PRO A 332 6.99 -11.97 -12.90
N ILE A 333 7.03 -11.62 -11.60
CA ILE A 333 8.30 -11.30 -10.95
C ILE A 333 9.16 -12.55 -10.74
N ARG A 334 8.58 -13.66 -10.24
CA ARG A 334 9.24 -14.97 -10.15
C ARG A 334 9.80 -15.40 -11.49
N PHE A 335 9.00 -15.31 -12.55
CA PHE A 335 9.46 -15.67 -13.88
C PHE A 335 10.60 -14.76 -14.38
N SER A 336 10.49 -13.45 -14.17
CA SER A 336 11.50 -12.51 -14.65
C SER A 336 12.84 -12.66 -13.92
N THR A 337 12.82 -12.79 -12.59
CA THR A 337 14.03 -13.03 -11.79
C THR A 337 14.62 -14.41 -12.10
N LYS A 338 13.78 -15.43 -12.33
CA LYS A 338 14.22 -16.76 -12.77
C LYS A 338 14.99 -16.70 -14.09
N LEU A 339 14.43 -15.97 -15.05
CA LEU A 339 15.02 -15.83 -16.37
C LEU A 339 16.34 -15.04 -16.33
N LEU A 340 16.41 -14.00 -15.48
CA LEU A 340 17.62 -13.20 -15.28
C LEU A 340 18.76 -14.06 -14.71
N TRP A 341 18.57 -14.73 -13.57
CA TRP A 341 19.64 -15.52 -12.97
C TRP A 341 20.09 -16.67 -13.90
N ALA A 342 19.14 -17.34 -14.57
CA ALA A 342 19.47 -18.42 -15.50
C ALA A 342 20.27 -17.89 -16.71
N SER A 343 19.93 -16.71 -17.23
CA SER A 343 20.69 -16.05 -18.30
C SER A 343 22.10 -15.67 -17.87
N MET A 344 22.26 -15.13 -16.66
CA MET A 344 23.55 -14.75 -16.10
C MET A 344 24.42 -15.96 -15.79
N MET A 345 23.84 -17.05 -15.28
CA MET A 345 24.54 -18.32 -15.09
C MET A 345 25.07 -18.87 -16.42
N SER A 346 24.22 -18.87 -17.47
CA SER A 346 24.63 -19.29 -18.81
C SER A 346 25.79 -18.44 -19.35
N LEU A 347 25.73 -17.11 -19.19
CA LEU A 347 26.80 -16.21 -19.61
C LEU A 347 28.10 -16.51 -18.85
N SER A 348 28.02 -16.69 -17.52
CA SER A 348 29.17 -17.00 -16.67
C SER A 348 29.88 -18.29 -17.09
N ILE A 349 29.12 -19.35 -17.43
CA ILE A 349 29.68 -20.62 -17.92
C ILE A 349 30.39 -20.41 -19.28
N ILE A 350 29.77 -19.68 -20.21
CA ILE A 350 30.36 -19.39 -21.52
C ILE A 350 31.66 -18.59 -21.35
N MET A 351 31.69 -17.63 -20.44
CA MET A 351 32.87 -16.82 -20.15
C MET A 351 34.03 -17.67 -19.62
N VAL A 352 33.79 -18.63 -18.73
CA VAL A 352 34.81 -19.57 -18.26
C VAL A 352 35.40 -20.38 -19.42
N VAL A 353 34.56 -20.96 -20.28
CA VAL A 353 35.01 -21.73 -21.45
C VAL A 353 35.79 -20.85 -22.42
N LEU A 354 35.36 -19.60 -22.61
CA LEU A 354 36.03 -18.61 -23.45
C LEU A 354 37.42 -18.26 -22.91
N VAL A 355 37.57 -18.05 -21.61
CA VAL A 355 38.86 -17.82 -20.94
C VAL A 355 39.81 -18.99 -21.18
N PHE A 356 39.36 -20.23 -20.96
CA PHE A 356 40.19 -21.42 -21.20
C PHE A 356 40.61 -21.55 -22.66
N ALA A 357 39.71 -21.28 -23.61
CA ALA A 357 40.03 -21.28 -25.04
C ALA A 357 41.12 -20.23 -25.38
N TRP A 358 41.05 -19.03 -24.80
CA TRP A 358 42.07 -17.99 -24.98
C TRP A 358 43.43 -18.38 -24.37
N VAL A 359 43.45 -19.04 -23.22
CA VAL A 359 44.69 -19.56 -22.61
C VAL A 359 45.35 -20.60 -23.52
N VAL A 360 44.57 -21.54 -24.09
CA VAL A 360 45.08 -22.54 -25.02
C VAL A 360 45.66 -21.89 -26.28
N GLU A 361 44.97 -20.89 -26.84
CA GLU A 361 45.43 -20.20 -28.05
C GLU A 361 46.70 -19.36 -27.77
N ALA A 362 46.79 -18.70 -26.61
CA ALA A 362 47.99 -18.01 -26.18
C ALA A 362 49.20 -18.95 -26.03
N LEU A 363 49.00 -20.14 -25.46
CA LEU A 363 50.04 -21.18 -25.36
C LEU A 363 50.46 -21.72 -26.74
N ARG A 364 49.51 -21.88 -27.66
CA ARG A 364 49.79 -22.30 -29.05
C ARG A 364 50.61 -21.25 -29.79
N CYS A 365 50.29 -19.96 -29.64
CA CYS A 365 51.08 -18.86 -30.17
C CYS A 365 52.48 -18.78 -29.53
N TRP A 366 52.61 -19.13 -28.25
CA TRP A 366 53.91 -19.19 -27.57
C TRP A 366 54.83 -20.28 -28.14
N LYS A 367 54.29 -21.47 -28.43
CA LYS A 367 55.06 -22.60 -28.98
C LYS A 367 55.51 -22.43 -30.45
N LYS A 368 54.94 -21.50 -31.22
CA LYS A 368 55.43 -21.23 -32.58
C LYS A 368 56.74 -20.42 -32.52
N PRO A 369 57.86 -20.97 -33.03
CA PRO A 369 59.14 -20.26 -33.02
C PRO A 369 59.09 -19.01 -33.89
N VAL A 370 59.75 -17.95 -33.44
CA VAL A 370 59.87 -16.64 -34.12
C VAL A 370 60.66 -16.76 -35.44
N SER A 371 61.30 -17.89 -35.72
CA SER A 371 62.24 -18.08 -36.82
C SER A 371 61.63 -18.36 -38.21
N THR A 372 60.31 -18.46 -38.36
CA THR A 372 59.68 -18.66 -39.69
C THR A 372 59.03 -17.41 -40.28
N TRP A 373 59.09 -16.25 -39.60
CA TRP A 373 58.41 -15.02 -40.06
C TRP A 373 59.33 -13.95 -40.65
N PHE A 374 60.64 -14.20 -40.70
CA PHE A 374 61.61 -13.42 -41.50
C PHE A 374 62.21 -14.30 -42.59
N ARG A 375 61.37 -14.73 -43.54
CA ARG A 375 61.86 -15.11 -44.86
C ARG A 375 60.94 -14.45 -45.88
N ILE A 376 61.33 -13.22 -46.23
CA ILE A 376 60.87 -12.47 -47.40
C ILE A 376 61.20 -13.28 -48.64
#